data_AF-D6PDB6-F1
#
_entry.id   AF-D6PDB6-F1
#
_cell.length_a   1.000
_cell.length_b   1.000
_cell.length_c   1.000
_cell.angle_alpha   90.00
_cell.angle_beta   90.00
_cell.angle_gamma   90.00
#
_symmetry.space_group_name_H-M   'P 1'
#
loop_
_entity.id
_entity.type
_entity.pdbx_description
1 polymer ?
#
loop_
_entity_poly.entity_id
_entity_poly.type
_entity_poly.pdbx_seq_one_letter_code
_entity_poly.pdbx_strand_id
1 'polypeptide(L)'
;RKSIFEEFPSHSVIGEEYEDNLRKSPYKWIIDPIDGTFSLTKGVPLYGILVGLLSNDTPIYGSVRFPLLQKMICGDGSTTLENGKK
;
A
#
# COMPACT_ATOMS: atom_id res chain seq x y z
N ARG A 1 -9.41 -0.49 1.29
CA ARG A 1 -9.82 -1.31 2.46
C ARG A 1 -10.93 -2.31 2.10
N LYS A 2 -12.10 -1.89 1.58
CA LYS A 2 -13.20 -2.80 1.20
C LYS A 2 -12.75 -4.01 0.35
N SER A 3 -12.06 -3.79 -0.76
CA SER A 3 -11.59 -4.87 -1.64
C SER A 3 -10.63 -5.86 -0.97
N ILE A 4 -9.86 -5.40 0.03
CA ILE A 4 -9.00 -6.30 0.80
C ILE A 4 -9.83 -7.21 1.68
N PHE A 5 -10.90 -6.73 2.31
CA PHE A 5 -11.76 -7.58 3.13
C PHE A 5 -12.68 -8.50 2.33
N GLU A 6 -12.97 -8.15 1.07
CA GLU A 6 -13.69 -9.04 0.15
C GLU A 6 -12.81 -10.25 -0.23
N GLU A 7 -11.53 -10.03 -0.54
CA GLU A 7 -10.61 -11.09 -0.93
C GLU A 7 -9.95 -11.81 0.26
N PHE A 8 -9.62 -11.04 1.30
CA PHE A 8 -8.91 -11.51 2.50
C PHE A 8 -9.66 -11.12 3.79
N PRO A 9 -10.83 -11.72 4.07
CA PRO A 9 -11.67 -11.33 5.21
C PRO A 9 -10.99 -11.43 6.59
N SER A 10 -9.97 -12.28 6.72
CA SER A 10 -9.24 -12.50 7.96
C SER A 10 -8.04 -11.56 8.15
N HIS A 11 -7.56 -10.88 7.11
CA HIS A 11 -6.35 -10.05 7.20
C HIS A 11 -6.60 -8.78 8.00
N SER A 12 -5.58 -8.30 8.71
CA SER A 12 -5.63 -6.99 9.34
C SER A 12 -5.38 -5.89 8.31
N VAL A 13 -5.95 -4.71 8.52
CA VAL A 13 -5.68 -3.51 7.71
C VAL A 13 -5.38 -2.35 8.64
N ILE A 14 -4.21 -1.75 8.46
CA ILE A 14 -3.65 -0.63 9.22
C ILE A 14 -3.45 0.51 8.23
N GLY A 15 -3.78 1.74 8.61
CA GLY A 15 -3.53 2.89 7.73
C GLY A 15 -3.79 4.24 8.37
N GLU A 16 -3.25 5.29 7.78
CA GLU A 16 -3.17 6.64 8.37
C GLU A 16 -4.55 7.24 8.75
N GLU A 17 -5.52 7.18 7.83
CA GLU A 17 -6.73 8.01 7.90
C GLU A 17 -7.84 7.47 8.82
N TYR A 18 -7.82 6.19 9.17
CA TYR A 18 -8.88 5.56 9.97
C TYR A 18 -8.30 4.53 10.92
N GLU A 19 -9.02 4.27 12.01
CA GLU A 19 -8.72 3.24 12.99
C GLU A 19 -8.29 1.90 12.34
N ASP A 20 -7.33 1.27 13.01
CA ASP A 20 -6.81 -0.03 12.59
C ASP A 20 -7.88 -1.10 12.71
N ASN A 21 -7.95 -1.96 11.70
CA ASN A 21 -8.82 -3.13 11.70
C ASN A 21 -7.95 -4.35 11.98
N LEU A 22 -7.66 -4.55 13.28
CA LEU A 22 -6.85 -5.65 13.76
C LEU A 22 -7.67 -6.94 13.85
N ARG A 23 -7.14 -8.00 13.26
CA ARG A 23 -7.70 -9.36 13.30
C ARG A 23 -6.64 -10.34 13.78
N LYS A 24 -7.06 -11.50 14.28
CA LYS A 24 -6.15 -12.63 14.55
C LYS A 24 -5.72 -13.25 13.23
N SER A 25 -4.75 -12.62 12.59
CA SER A 25 -4.15 -13.08 11.32
C SER A 25 -2.65 -12.75 11.31
N PRO A 26 -1.82 -13.64 10.74
CA PRO A 26 -0.41 -13.34 10.52
C PRO A 26 -0.21 -12.23 9.48
N TYR A 27 -1.23 -11.92 8.68
CA TYR A 27 -1.15 -10.95 7.59
C TYR A 27 -1.72 -9.59 7.98
N LYS A 28 -0.95 -8.54 7.70
CA LYS A 28 -1.32 -7.14 7.94
C LYS A 28 -1.04 -6.31 6.70
N TRP A 29 -2.07 -5.67 6.17
CA TRP A 29 -1.94 -4.67 5.11
C TRP A 29 -1.67 -3.31 5.73
N ILE A 30 -0.60 -2.64 5.32
CA ILE A 30 -0.26 -1.26 5.71
C ILE A 30 -0.60 -0.36 4.53
N ILE A 31 -1.45 0.65 4.74
CA ILE A 31 -1.97 1.47 3.65
C ILE A 31 -1.84 2.95 4.01
N ASP A 32 -1.15 3.69 3.16
CA ASP A 32 -1.23 5.15 3.09
C ASP A 32 -1.95 5.51 1.79
N PRO A 33 -3.19 6.04 1.87
CA PRO A 33 -3.94 6.37 0.67
C PRO A 33 -3.36 7.59 -0.07
N ILE A 34 -2.67 8.50 0.61
CA ILE A 34 -2.12 9.73 0.03
C ILE A 34 -0.82 10.12 0.75
N ASP A 35 0.28 9.45 0.38
CA ASP A 35 1.62 9.89 0.76
C ASP A 35 1.98 11.15 -0.05
N GLY A 36 2.32 12.24 0.65
CA GLY A 36 2.52 13.55 0.05
C GLY A 36 1.24 14.39 -0.06
N THR A 37 0.38 14.39 0.96
CA THR A 37 -0.83 15.24 1.04
C THR A 37 -0.54 16.71 0.70
N PHE A 38 0.59 17.26 1.19
CA PHE A 38 0.98 18.62 0.84
C PHE A 38 1.24 18.80 -0.66
N SER A 39 1.97 17.88 -1.29
CA SER A 39 2.20 17.88 -2.74
C SER A 39 0.88 17.84 -3.50
N LEU A 40 -0.06 17.00 -3.08
CA LEU A 40 -1.41 16.93 -3.65
C LEU A 40 -2.13 18.30 -3.55
N THR A 41 -2.13 18.93 -2.36
CA THR A 41 -2.78 20.25 -2.17
C THR A 41 -2.17 21.37 -3.01
N LYS A 42 -0.92 21.21 -3.45
CA LYS A 42 -0.19 22.15 -4.31
C LYS A 42 -0.23 21.79 -5.79
N GLY A 43 -0.93 20.73 -6.18
CA GLY A 43 -0.98 20.26 -7.56
C GLY A 43 0.36 19.71 -8.07
N VAL A 44 1.28 19.37 -7.16
CA VAL A 44 2.56 18.75 -7.50
C VAL A 44 2.30 17.26 -7.72
N PRO A 45 2.71 16.67 -8.87
CA PRO A 45 2.38 15.29 -9.23
C PRO A 45 3.21 14.23 -8.48
N LEU A 46 3.77 14.60 -7.33
CA LEU A 46 4.60 13.77 -6.46
C LEU A 46 3.82 13.42 -5.20
N TYR A 47 2.69 12.72 -5.39
CA TYR A 47 1.96 12.04 -4.33
C TYR A 47 1.68 10.60 -4.76
N GLY A 48 1.67 9.69 -3.79
CA GLY A 48 1.58 8.26 -4.02
C GLY A 48 0.52 7.59 -3.16
N ILE A 49 0.03 6.46 -3.63
CA ILE A 49 -0.72 5.51 -2.81
C ILE A 49 0.27 4.41 -2.43
N LEU A 50 0.49 4.20 -1.13
CA LEU A 50 1.39 3.18 -0.61
C LEU A 50 0.59 2.00 -0.09
N VAL A 51 1.01 0.79 -0.49
CA VAL A 51 0.44 -0.46 0.03
C VAL A 51 1.58 -1.42 0.35
N GLY A 52 1.66 -1.84 1.61
CA GLY A 52 2.56 -2.88 2.10
C GLY A 52 1.80 -4.07 2.64
N LEU A 53 2.42 -5.25 2.59
CA LEU A 53 1.91 -6.48 3.22
C LEU A 53 3.00 -7.06 4.12
N LEU A 54 2.63 -7.29 5.37
CA LEU A 54 3.44 -8.01 6.36
C LEU A 54 2.91 -9.43 6.53
N SER A 55 3.82 -10.37 6.74
CA SER A 55 3.54 -11.72 7.25
C SER A 55 4.34 -11.92 8.54
N ASN A 56 3.64 -12.14 9.66
CA ASN A 56 4.25 -12.21 10.99
C ASN A 56 5.21 -11.04 11.25
N ASP A 57 4.74 -9.82 10.97
CA ASP A 57 5.49 -8.56 11.12
C ASP A 57 6.74 -8.43 10.23
N THR A 58 6.95 -9.35 9.29
CA THR A 58 8.01 -9.27 8.28
C THR A 58 7.44 -8.77 6.95
N PRO A 59 8.02 -7.73 6.32
CA PRO A 59 7.57 -7.26 5.01
C PRO A 59 7.79 -8.31 3.93
N ILE A 60 6.72 -8.65 3.20
CA ILE A 60 6.76 -9.61 2.08
C ILE A 60 6.35 -9.01 0.75
N TYR A 61 5.70 -7.84 0.76
CA TYR A 61 5.34 -7.10 -0.44
C TYR A 61 5.22 -5.61 -0.15
N GLY A 62 5.58 -4.78 -1.13
CA GLY A 62 5.35 -3.34 -1.11
C GLY A 62 5.03 -2.82 -2.50
N SER A 63 4.22 -1.77 -2.56
CA SER A 63 3.94 -1.04 -3.79
C SER A 63 3.69 0.43 -3.53
N VAL A 64 4.06 1.24 -4.51
CA VAL A 64 3.71 2.66 -4.61
C VAL A 64 3.10 2.91 -5.99
N ARG A 65 1.96 3.59 -6.02
CA ARG A 65 1.33 4.06 -7.26
C ARG A 65 1.34 5.58 -7.28
N PHE A 66 1.95 6.17 -8.30
CA PHE A 66 1.87 7.59 -8.63
C PHE A 66 0.83 7.78 -9.75
N PRO A 67 -0.42 8.18 -9.44
CA PRO A 67 -1.50 8.17 -10.43
C PRO A 67 -1.23 9.12 -11.60
N LEU A 68 -0.76 10.33 -11.31
CA LEU A 68 -0.49 11.37 -12.33
C LEU A 68 0.70 11.03 -13.23
N LEU A 69 1.67 10.28 -12.72
CA LEU A 69 2.81 9.80 -13.51
C LEU A 69 2.51 8.49 -14.25
N GLN A 70 1.30 7.92 -14.07
CA GLN A 70 0.94 6.58 -14.56
C GLN A 70 2.00 5.52 -14.22
N LYS A 71 2.61 5.65 -13.04
CA LYS A 71 3.73 4.83 -12.60
C LYS A 71 3.33 4.01 -11.38
N MET A 72 3.62 2.73 -11.42
CA MET A 72 3.54 1.80 -10.31
C MET A 72 4.90 1.16 -10.12
N ILE A 73 5.42 1.20 -8.89
CA ILE A 73 6.59 0.42 -8.50
C ILE A 73 6.12 -0.59 -7.46
N CYS A 74 6.50 -1.84 -7.60
CA CYS A 74 6.23 -2.86 -6.59
C CYS A 74 7.39 -3.83 -6.43
N GLY A 75 7.44 -4.53 -5.30
CA GLY A 75 8.46 -5.54 -5.03
C GLY A 75 8.11 -6.45 -3.87
N ASP A 76 8.82 -7.57 -3.81
CA ASP A 76 8.61 -8.68 -2.87
C ASP A 76 9.87 -9.00 -2.04
N GLY A 77 10.85 -8.08 -2.04
CA GLY A 77 12.16 -8.27 -1.41
C GLY A 77 13.19 -9.01 -2.28
N SER A 78 12.78 -9.62 -3.40
CA SER A 78 13.68 -10.29 -4.34
C SER A 78 13.76 -9.58 -5.69
N THR A 79 12.64 -9.01 -6.14
CA THR A 79 12.52 -8.31 -7.41
C THR A 79 11.76 -7.01 -7.20
N THR A 80 12.11 -6.00 -8.00
CA THR A 80 11.34 -4.76 -8.15
C THR A 80 10.83 -4.69 -9.57
N LEU A 81 9.59 -4.25 -9.74
CA LEU A 81 8.96 -4.03 -11.04
C LEU A 81 8.49 -2.58 -11.14
N GLU A 82 8.76 -1.93 -12.26
CA GLU A 82 8.15 -0.68 -12.68
C GLU A 82 7.12 -0.97 -13.77
N ASN A 83 5.85 -0.66 -13.53
CA ASN A 83 4.75 -0.91 -14.46
C ASN A 83 4.74 -2.36 -15.00
N GLY A 84 5.08 -3.31 -14.13
CA GLY A 84 5.14 -4.75 -14.45
C GLY A 84 6.43 -5.19 -15.15
N LYS A 85 7.42 -4.31 -15.34
CA LYS A 85 8.71 -4.61 -15.96
C LYS A 85 9.82 -4.55 -14.93
N LYS A 86 10.73 -5.53 -14.95
CA LYS A 86 11.90 -5.58 -14.07
C LYS A 86 12.94 -4.53 -14.45
#